data_AF-A0A8T6I5W7-F1
#
_entry.id   AF-A0A8T6I5W7-F1
#
_cell.length_a   1.000
_cell.length_b   1.000
_cell.length_c   1.000
_cell.angle_alpha   90.00
_cell.angle_beta   90.00
_cell.angle_gamma   90.00
#
_symmetry.space_group_name_H-M   'P 1'
#
loop_
_entity.id
_entity.type
_entity.pdbx_description
1 polymer ?
#
loop_
_entity_poly.entity_id
_entity_poly.type
_entity_poly.pdbx_seq_one_letter_code
_entity_poly.pdbx_strand_id
1 'polypeptide(L)'
;MAEISTAVYPGSFDPITNGHVDLVQRTLRIFDRVIIAIAYNQEKGGALFSVEERMATVRKVFESEERVRVDSFQGLLVDYAEAVSAKVVIRGLRAVSDFEYEFQMAT
;
A
#
# COMPACT_ATOMS: atom_id res chain seq x y z
N MET A 1 9.93 15.34 -20.51
CA MET A 1 9.36 15.42 -19.14
C MET A 1 9.97 14.29 -18.34
N ALA A 2 10.37 14.52 -17.08
CA ALA A 2 10.85 13.45 -16.22
C ALA A 2 9.71 12.46 -15.95
N GLU A 3 10.02 11.16 -15.93
CA GLU A 3 9.05 10.11 -15.67
C GLU A 3 8.70 10.10 -14.17
N ILE A 4 7.41 10.16 -13.83
CA ILE A 4 6.96 10.16 -12.43
C ILE A 4 7.20 8.77 -11.83
N SER A 5 8.05 8.71 -10.81
CA SER A 5 8.36 7.47 -10.11
C SER A 5 7.24 7.13 -9.11
N THR A 6 6.45 6.10 -9.43
CA THR A 6 5.32 5.65 -8.60
C THR A 6 5.67 4.35 -7.88
N ALA A 7 5.46 4.35 -6.55
CA ALA A 7 5.54 3.17 -5.71
C ALA A 7 4.14 2.76 -5.20
N VAL A 8 3.87 1.46 -5.14
CA VAL A 8 2.65 0.91 -4.54
C VAL A 8 2.97 0.32 -3.17
N TYR A 9 2.21 0.69 -2.15
CA TYR A 9 2.28 0.09 -0.83
C TYR A 9 0.98 -0.68 -0.55
N PRO A 10 0.97 -2.01 -0.81
CA PRO A 10 -0.23 -2.81 -0.66
C PRO A 10 -0.34 -3.38 0.76
N GLY A 11 -1.58 -3.45 1.27
CA GLY A 11 -1.85 -3.98 2.60
C GLY A 11 -3.34 -4.03 2.93
N SER A 12 -3.68 -4.63 4.07
CA SER A 12 -5.06 -4.61 4.58
C SER A 12 -5.41 -3.27 5.21
N PHE A 13 -4.46 -2.64 5.93
CA PHE A 13 -4.64 -1.38 6.65
C PHE A 13 -5.88 -1.37 7.55
N ASP A 14 -6.02 -2.43 8.36
CA ASP A 14 -7.20 -2.70 9.20
C ASP A 14 -6.87 -2.68 10.71
N PRO A 15 -6.71 -1.49 11.35
CA PRO A 15 -6.63 -0.16 10.74
C PRO A 15 -5.19 0.21 10.32
N ILE A 16 -5.03 1.38 9.71
CA ILE A 16 -3.72 1.99 9.50
C ILE A 16 -3.04 2.30 10.85
N THR A 17 -1.71 2.20 10.92
CA THR A 17 -0.91 2.40 12.14
C THR A 17 0.21 3.41 11.88
N ASN A 18 0.82 3.95 12.94
CA ASN A 18 1.97 4.86 12.81
C ASN A 18 3.17 4.22 12.11
N GLY A 19 3.34 2.89 12.18
CA GLY A 19 4.37 2.19 11.41
C GLY A 19 4.10 2.23 9.90
N HIS A 20 2.82 2.13 9.49
CA HIS A 20 2.45 2.33 8.09
C HIS A 20 2.72 3.78 7.65
N VAL A 21 2.41 4.75 8.49
CA VAL A 21 2.63 6.18 8.20
C VAL A 21 4.10 6.50 8.01
N ASP A 22 4.95 6.04 8.93
CA ASP A 22 6.40 6.21 8.82
C ASP A 22 6.96 5.56 7.55
N LEU A 23 6.48 4.38 7.14
CA LEU A 23 6.94 3.75 5.90
C LEU A 23 6.54 4.55 4.66
N VAL A 24 5.33 5.12 4.61
CA VAL A 24 4.89 6.01 3.52
C VAL A 24 5.78 7.25 3.46
N GLN A 25 6.06 7.88 4.61
CA GLN A 25 6.93 9.06 4.69
C GLN A 25 8.35 8.78 4.22
N ARG A 26 8.91 7.60 4.54
CA ARG A 26 10.22 7.16 4.04
C ARG A 26 10.21 6.93 2.54
N THR A 27 9.14 6.33 2.03
CA THR A 27 8.97 6.06 0.59
C THR A 27 8.91 7.36 -0.22
N LEU A 28 8.21 8.38 0.27
CA LEU A 28 8.09 9.71 -0.36
C LEU A 28 9.40 10.51 -0.42
N ARG A 29 10.48 10.02 0.21
CA ARG A 29 11.84 10.58 0.05
C ARG A 29 12.57 10.03 -1.16
N ILE A 30 12.07 8.93 -1.74
CA ILE A 30 12.70 8.18 -2.82
C ILE A 30 11.84 8.23 -4.09
N PHE A 31 10.52 8.25 -3.94
CA PHE A 31 9.55 8.24 -5.04
C PHE A 31 8.71 9.52 -5.07
N ASP A 32 8.29 9.91 -6.27
CA ASP A 32 7.45 11.09 -6.51
C ASP A 32 6.01 10.88 -6.01
N ARG A 33 5.53 9.63 -6.02
CA ARG A 33 4.17 9.26 -5.63
C ARG A 33 4.13 7.91 -4.92
N VAL A 34 3.30 7.82 -3.89
CA VAL A 34 2.95 6.56 -3.21
C VAL A 34 1.48 6.28 -3.37
N ILE A 35 1.14 5.09 -3.85
CA ILE A 35 -0.23 4.59 -3.88
C ILE A 35 -0.40 3.57 -2.76
N ILE A 36 -1.17 3.92 -1.74
CA ILE A 36 -1.57 3.00 -0.68
C ILE A 36 -2.73 2.17 -1.22
N ALA A 37 -2.46 0.89 -1.52
CA ALA A 37 -3.39 0.00 -2.21
C ALA A 37 -4.03 -0.97 -1.21
N ILE A 38 -5.30 -0.73 -0.89
CA ILE A 38 -6.06 -1.56 0.05
C ILE A 38 -6.58 -2.79 -0.69
N ALA A 39 -6.08 -3.96 -0.30
CA ALA A 39 -6.52 -5.22 -0.90
C ALA A 39 -7.96 -5.53 -0.46
N TYR A 40 -8.84 -5.70 -1.45
CA TYR A 40 -10.20 -6.20 -1.25
C TYR A 40 -10.16 -7.72 -1.22
N ASN A 41 -10.53 -8.33 -0.09
CA ASN A 41 -10.62 -9.78 0.04
C ASN A 41 -11.96 -10.16 0.67
N GLN A 42 -12.91 -10.62 -0.16
CA GLN A 42 -14.22 -11.07 0.31
C GLN A 42 -14.17 -12.36 1.13
N GLU A 43 -13.14 -13.20 0.92
CA GLU A 43 -13.06 -14.51 1.56
C GLU A 43 -12.51 -14.44 3.00
N LYS A 44 -11.81 -13.36 3.34
CA LYS A 44 -11.39 -13.08 4.72
C LYS A 44 -12.52 -12.36 5.47
N GLY A 45 -13.55 -13.10 5.86
CA GLY A 45 -14.72 -12.63 6.63
C GLY A 45 -14.44 -12.14 8.07
N GLY A 46 -13.27 -11.57 8.33
CA GLY A 46 -12.81 -11.12 9.66
C GLY A 46 -12.15 -9.75 9.68
N ALA A 47 -12.36 -8.92 8.65
CA ALA A 47 -11.90 -7.53 8.68
C ALA A 47 -12.74 -6.72 9.70
N LEU A 48 -12.05 -5.94 10.53
CA LEU A 48 -12.69 -5.07 11.53
C LEU A 48 -13.43 -3.90 10.85
N PHE A 49 -12.88 -3.40 9.75
CA PHE A 49 -13.42 -2.29 8.97
C PHE A 49 -13.66 -2.67 7.49
N SER A 50 -14.73 -2.12 6.91
CA SER A 50 -14.98 -2.17 5.46
C SER A 50 -13.82 -1.54 4.69
N VAL A 51 -13.69 -1.86 3.39
CA VAL A 51 -12.63 -1.23 2.56
C VAL A 51 -12.84 0.27 2.51
N GLU A 52 -14.10 0.73 2.42
CA GLU A 52 -14.48 2.13 2.38
C GLU A 52 -14.04 2.87 3.65
N GLU A 53 -14.28 2.30 4.84
CA GLU A 53 -13.85 2.88 6.12
C GLU A 53 -12.32 2.93 6.24
N ARG A 54 -11.63 1.89 5.79
CA ARG A 54 -10.16 1.86 5.77
C ARG A 54 -9.63 2.93 4.83
N MET A 55 -10.15 3.02 3.61
CA MET A 55 -9.77 4.07 2.65
C MET A 55 -10.02 5.47 3.21
N ALA A 56 -11.18 5.69 3.84
CA ALA A 56 -11.51 6.97 4.47
C ALA A 56 -10.52 7.32 5.59
N THR A 57 -10.15 6.34 6.41
CA THR A 57 -9.16 6.53 7.48
C THR A 57 -7.79 6.87 6.92
N VAL A 58 -7.31 6.14 5.90
CA VAL A 58 -6.02 6.44 5.25
C VAL A 58 -6.05 7.83 4.59
N ARG A 59 -7.13 8.18 3.87
CA ARG A 59 -7.26 9.51 3.25
C ARG A 59 -7.19 10.64 4.27
N LYS A 60 -7.82 10.46 5.43
CA LYS A 60 -7.77 11.44 6.52
C LYS A 60 -6.36 11.59 7.09
N VAL A 61 -5.62 10.48 7.24
CA VAL A 61 -4.24 10.50 7.75
C VAL A 61 -3.29 11.25 6.81
N PHE A 62 -3.51 11.19 5.50
CA PHE A 62 -2.66 11.82 4.49
C PHE A 62 -3.35 12.98 3.74
N GLU A 63 -4.34 13.63 4.36
CA GLU A 63 -5.16 14.65 3.70
C GLU A 63 -4.36 15.85 3.16
N SER A 64 -3.20 16.12 3.76
CA SER A 64 -2.29 17.21 3.40
C SER A 64 -1.13 16.82 2.50
N GLU A 65 -1.03 15.55 2.08
CA GLU A 65 0.07 15.05 1.24
C GLU A 65 -0.46 14.61 -0.13
N GLU A 66 -0.40 15.53 -1.11
CA GLU A 66 -0.90 15.33 -2.48
C GLU A 66 -0.17 14.22 -3.25
N ARG A 67 1.03 13.82 -2.79
CA ARG A 67 1.80 12.71 -3.38
C ARG A 67 1.33 11.34 -2.92
N VAL A 68 0.39 11.27 -1.97
CA VAL A 68 -0.23 10.02 -1.52
C VAL A 68 -1.59 9.85 -2.18
N ARG A 69 -1.75 8.76 -2.93
CA ARG A 69 -3.04 8.30 -3.45
C ARG A 69 -3.51 7.09 -2.64
N VAL A 70 -4.78 7.07 -2.28
CA VAL A 70 -5.41 5.91 -1.63
C VAL A 70 -6.33 5.24 -2.64
N ASP A 71 -6.09 3.97 -2.88
CA ASP A 71 -6.86 3.16 -3.82
C ASP A 71 -7.17 1.79 -3.24
N SER A 72 -8.07 1.06 -3.90
CA SER A 72 -8.40 -0.33 -3.57
C SER A 72 -8.34 -1.17 -4.82
N PHE A 73 -7.95 -2.43 -4.67
CA PHE A 73 -7.92 -3.35 -5.81
C PHE A 73 -8.42 -4.73 -5.43
N GLN A 74 -8.88 -5.45 -6.45
CA GLN A 74 -9.26 -6.85 -6.38
C GLN A 74 -8.44 -7.62 -7.43
N GLY A 75 -8.09 -8.87 -7.12
CA GLY A 75 -7.25 -9.70 -7.99
C GLY A 75 -5.77 -9.63 -7.61
N LEU A 76 -4.89 -9.84 -8.59
CA LEU A 76 -3.45 -9.93 -8.33
C LEU A 76 -2.82 -8.55 -8.18
N LEU A 77 -1.88 -8.46 -7.23
CA LEU A 77 -1.12 -7.24 -6.98
C LEU A 77 -0.27 -6.83 -8.20
N VAL A 78 0.27 -7.80 -8.94
CA VAL A 78 1.10 -7.53 -10.12
C VAL A 78 0.27 -6.84 -11.21
N ASP A 79 -0.93 -7.32 -11.48
CA ASP A 79 -1.85 -6.72 -12.46
C ASP A 79 -2.22 -5.29 -12.05
N TYR A 80 -2.48 -5.08 -10.75
CA TYR A 80 -2.76 -3.76 -10.23
C TYR A 80 -1.55 -2.82 -10.36
N ALA A 81 -0.35 -3.29 -10.02
CA ALA A 81 0.88 -2.52 -10.11
C ALA A 81 1.16 -2.10 -11.57
N GLU A 82 0.94 -3.00 -12.53
CA GLU A 82 1.04 -2.71 -13.96
C GLU A 82 0.00 -1.67 -14.40
N ALA A 83 -1.27 -1.84 -13.99
CA ALA A 83 -2.36 -0.94 -14.32
C ALA A 83 -2.14 0.52 -13.85
N VAL A 84 -1.41 0.71 -12.75
CA VAL A 84 -1.06 2.04 -12.23
C VAL A 84 0.37 2.48 -12.60
N SER A 85 1.05 1.73 -13.46
CA SER A 85 2.43 1.97 -13.89
C SER A 85 3.40 2.16 -12.71
N ALA A 86 3.20 1.37 -11.65
CA ALA A 86 4.10 1.34 -10.52
C ALA A 86 5.37 0.57 -10.86
N LYS A 87 6.52 1.18 -10.56
CA LYS A 87 7.82 0.54 -10.78
C LYS A 87 8.25 -0.34 -9.63
N VAL A 88 7.72 -0.09 -8.44
CA VAL A 88 8.15 -0.71 -7.19
C VAL A 88 6.96 -0.99 -6.29
N VAL A 89 6.98 -2.15 -5.66
CA VAL A 89 6.11 -2.51 -4.54
C VAL A 89 6.88 -2.34 -3.23
N ILE A 90 6.32 -1.62 -2.27
CA ILE A 90 6.89 -1.39 -0.95
C ILE A 90 6.25 -2.33 0.05
N ARG A 91 7.05 -2.94 0.92
CA ARG A 91 6.57 -3.83 1.99
C ARG A 91 7.33 -3.52 3.26
N GLY A 92 6.61 -3.48 4.38
CA GLY A 92 7.21 -3.30 5.71
C GLY A 92 7.56 -4.66 6.29
N LEU A 93 8.84 -4.88 6.61
CA LEU A 93 9.30 -6.07 7.32
C LEU A 93 9.50 -5.72 8.79
N ARG A 94 8.88 -6.47 9.71
CA ARG A 94 9.00 -6.21 11.16
C ARG A 94 9.66 -7.38 11.90
N ALA A 95 9.37 -8.61 11.49
CA ALA A 95 9.95 -9.82 12.05
C ALA A 95 10.61 -10.69 10.96
N VAL A 96 11.48 -11.62 11.36
CA VAL A 96 12.16 -12.54 10.44
C VAL A 96 11.16 -13.36 9.62
N SER A 97 10.03 -13.74 10.21
CA SER A 97 8.94 -14.44 9.53
C SER A 97 8.31 -13.61 8.39
N ASP A 98 8.28 -12.28 8.51
CA ASP A 98 7.81 -11.42 7.42
C ASP A 98 8.78 -11.51 6.23
N PHE A 99 10.09 -11.59 6.48
CA PHE A 99 11.09 -11.71 5.42
C PHE A 99 10.94 -13.01 4.65
N GLU A 100 10.77 -14.15 5.32
CA GLU A 100 10.59 -15.45 4.65
C GLU A 100 9.34 -15.48 3.75
N TYR A 101 8.24 -14.92 4.24
CA TYR A 101 6.99 -14.82 3.47
C TYR A 101 7.15 -13.89 2.25
N GLU A 102 7.73 -12.71 2.43
CA GLU A 102 7.94 -11.75 1.34
C GLU A 102 8.98 -12.28 0.32
N PHE A 103 10.01 -13.00 0.77
CA PHE A 103 11.00 -13.62 -0.10
C PHE A 103 10.37 -14.69 -1.01
N GLN A 104 9.43 -15.48 -0.49
CA GLN A 104 8.65 -16.44 -1.29
C GLN A 104 7.76 -15.77 -2.35
N MET A 105 7.23 -14.57 -2.09
CA MET A 105 6.42 -13.85 -3.09
C MET A 105 7.26 -13.14 -4.16
N ALA A 106 8.50 -12.80 -3.85
CA ALA A 106 9.43 -12.15 -4.77
C ALA A 106 10.09 -13.12 -5.77
N THR A 107 9.95 -14.43 -5.55
CA THR A 107 10.52 -15.51 -6.36
C THR A 107 9.43 -16.22 -7.16
#